data_AF-A0A1M5YKA4-F1
#
_entry.id   AF-A0A1M5YKA4-F1
#
_cell.length_a   1.000
_cell.length_b   1.000
_cell.length_c   1.000
_cell.angle_alpha   90.00
_cell.angle_beta   90.00
_cell.angle_gamma   90.00
#
_symmetry.space_group_name_H-M   'P 1'
#
loop_
_entity.id
_entity.type
_entity.pdbx_description
1 polymer ?
#
loop_
_entity_poly.entity_id
_entity_poly.type
_entity_poly.pdbx_seq_one_letter_code
_entity_poly.pdbx_strand_id
1 'polypeptide(L)' 'MSSNKEIFTTIIHIKGSKEFNVVPVRTSEPVDKDLWKELSKALSRLRVGPPLKIGDVVCQNILNTGIDVLCSKNIKK' A
#
# COMPACT_ATOMS: atom_id res chain seq x y z
N MET A 1 25.18 12.98 -3.69
CA MET A 1 24.56 11.92 -2.88
C MET A 1 23.18 11.68 -3.45
N SER A 2 23.00 10.61 -4.23
CA SER A 2 21.69 10.29 -4.82
C SER A 2 20.80 9.78 -3.69
N SER A 3 19.78 10.55 -3.32
CA SER A 3 18.79 10.11 -2.34
C SER A 3 18.04 8.91 -2.91
N ASN A 4 18.34 7.70 -2.40
CA ASN A 4 17.78 6.43 -2.86
C ASN A 4 16.33 6.18 -2.38
N LYS A 5 15.58 7.25 -2.13
CA LYS A 5 14.21 7.20 -1.60
C LYS A 5 13.23 7.63 -2.67
N GLU A 6 12.23 6.79 -2.90
CA GLU A 6 11.15 7.04 -3.86
C GLU A 6 9.82 6.58 -3.28
N ILE A 7 8.71 7.10 -3.83
CA ILE A 7 7.38 6.64 -3.43
C ILE A 7 7.22 5.19 -3.87
N PHE A 8 7.03 4.30 -2.91
CA PHE A 8 6.78 2.90 -3.20
C PHE A 8 5.32 2.74 -3.61
N THR A 9 5.09 2.11 -4.77
CA THR A 9 3.75 1.81 -5.28
C THR A 9 3.63 0.32 -5.54
N THR A 10 2.51 -0.27 -5.14
CA THR A 10 2.26 -1.70 -5.34
C THR A 10 0.77 -1.99 -5.36
N ILE A 11 0.42 -3.27 -5.48
CA ILE A 11 -0.96 -3.75 -5.42
C ILE A 11 -1.13 -4.67 -4.22
N ILE A 12 -2.30 -4.60 -3.60
CA ILE A 12 -2.71 -5.52 -2.54
C ILE A 12 -4.05 -6.16 -2.90
N HIS A 13 -4.31 -7.33 -2.33
CA HIS A 13 -5.54 -8.05 -2.61
C HIS A 13 -6.71 -7.51 -1.79
N ILE A 14 -7.86 -7.46 -2.43
CA ILE A 14 -9.13 -7.10 -1.82
C ILE A 14 -9.95 -8.37 -1.63
N LYS A 15 -10.63 -8.48 -0.49
CA LYS A 15 -11.62 -9.52 -0.20
C LYS A 15 -13.01 -8.90 -0.14
N GLY A 16 -13.96 -9.46 -0.87
CA GLY A 16 -15.37 -9.05 -0.82
C GLY A 16 -15.75 -7.88 -1.74
N SER A 17 -14.88 -7.49 -2.68
CA SER A 17 -15.24 -6.61 -3.79
C SER A 17 -15.79 -7.44 -4.96
N LYS A 18 -16.85 -6.96 -5.60
CA LYS A 18 -17.43 -7.59 -6.80
C LYS A 18 -16.73 -7.19 -8.09
N GLU A 19 -16.01 -6.07 -8.09
CA GLU A 19 -15.46 -5.45 -9.31
C GLU A 19 -13.95 -5.66 -9.44
N PHE A 20 -13.22 -5.62 -8.33
CA PHE A 20 -11.75 -5.67 -8.33
C PHE A 20 -11.22 -6.64 -7.27
N ASN A 21 -10.28 -7.51 -7.67
CA ASN A 21 -9.59 -8.42 -6.77
C ASN A 21 -8.36 -7.79 -6.11
N VAL A 22 -7.88 -6.65 -6.62
CA VAL A 22 -6.71 -5.93 -6.11
C VAL A 22 -6.94 -4.41 -6.14
N VAL A 23 -6.29 -3.69 -5.24
CA VAL A 23 -6.28 -2.21 -5.21
C VAL A 23 -4.82 -1.71 -5.27
N PRO A 24 -4.53 -0.69 -6.09
CA PRO A 24 -3.24 -0.02 -6.05
C PRO A 24 -3.09 0.80 -4.76
N VAL A 25 -1.94 0.66 -4.13
CA VAL A 25 -1.54 1.39 -2.94
C VAL A 25 -0.19 2.09 -3.14
N ARG A 26 0.04 3.14 -2.37
CA ARG A 26 1.29 3.88 -2.36
C ARG A 26 1.70 4.23 -0.93
N THR A 27 2.97 4.48 -0.70
CA THR A 27 3.40 5.02 0.60
C THR A 27 3.01 6.50 0.73
N SER A 28 2.82 6.95 1.97
CA SER A 28 2.61 8.36 2.30
C SER A 28 3.84 9.21 1.96
N GLU A 29 5.03 8.64 2.18
CA GLU A 29 6.33 9.29 2.02
C GLU A 29 7.33 8.43 1.22
N PRO A 30 8.42 9.02 0.69
CA PRO A 30 9.46 8.27 0.00
C PRO A 30 10.16 7.26 0.91
N VAL A 31 10.27 6.02 0.45
CA VAL A 31 10.93 4.93 1.18
C VAL A 31 12.20 4.50 0.47
N ASP A 32 13.18 4.06 1.24
CA ASP A 32 14.43 3.52 0.71
C ASP A 32 14.15 2.30 -0.19
N LYS A 33 14.75 2.28 -1.37
CA LYS A 33 14.63 1.17 -2.33
C LYS A 33 15.07 -0.17 -1.76
N ASP A 34 15.98 -0.17 -0.78
CA ASP A 34 16.43 -1.39 -0.12
C ASP A 34 15.30 -2.11 0.63
N LEU A 35 14.32 -1.35 1.15
CA LEU A 35 13.16 -1.88 1.87
C LEU A 35 12.02 -2.37 0.96
N TRP A 36 12.07 -2.06 -0.34
CA TRP A 36 10.96 -2.35 -1.26
C TRP A 36 10.62 -3.84 -1.35
N LYS A 37 11.63 -4.70 -1.29
CA LYS A 37 11.42 -6.16 -1.28
C LYS A 37 10.68 -6.63 -0.03
N GLU A 38 10.98 -6.04 1.12
CA GLU A 38 10.34 -6.39 2.39
C GLU A 38 8.92 -5.81 2.49
N LEU A 39 8.73 -4.57 2.05
CA LEU A 39 7.41 -3.94 1.94
C LEU A 39 6.47 -4.76 1.06
N SER A 40 6.94 -5.18 -0.12
CA SER A 40 6.16 -6.02 -1.03
C SER A 40 5.78 -7.35 -0.38
N LYS A 41 6.71 -8.03 0.31
CA LYS A 41 6.42 -9.26 1.05
C LYS A 41 5.37 -9.05 2.14
N ALA A 42 5.50 -7.99 2.94
CA ALA A 42 4.54 -7.66 4.00
C ALA A 42 3.15 -7.42 3.43
N LEU A 43 3.04 -6.59 2.39
CA LEU A 43 1.78 -6.22 1.75
C LEU A 43 1.13 -7.37 0.97
N SER A 44 1.91 -8.31 0.43
CA SER A 44 1.38 -9.48 -0.29
C SER A 44 0.45 -10.36 0.56
N ARG A 45 0.68 -10.38 1.88
CA ARG A 45 -0.10 -11.16 2.86
C ARG A 45 -1.34 -10.42 3.35
N LEU A 46 -1.40 -9.12 3.11
CA LEU A 46 -2.50 -8.27 3.54
C LEU A 46 -3.73 -8.48 2.63
N ARG A 47 -4.92 -8.42 3.24
CA ARG A 47 -6.21 -8.52 2.57
C ARG A 47 -7.12 -7.42 3.11
N VAL A 48 -7.56 -6.51 2.26
CA VAL A 48 -8.48 -5.41 2.64
C VAL A 48 -9.88 -5.65 2.13
N GLY A 49 -10.89 -5.11 2.81
CA GLY A 49 -12.28 -5.15 2.36
C GLY A 49 -12.76 -3.77 1.89
N PRO A 50 -13.75 -3.70 0.98
CA PRO A 50 -14.41 -2.44 0.65
C PRO A 50 -15.32 -1.95 1.80
N PRO A 51 -15.70 -0.65 1.84
CA PRO A 51 -15.33 0.40 0.89
C PRO A 51 -13.92 0.96 1.17
N LEU A 52 -13.20 1.31 0.10
CA LEU A 52 -11.91 2.00 0.18
C LEU A 52 -11.97 3.27 -0.66
N LYS A 53 -11.41 4.35 -0.14
CA LYS A 53 -11.29 5.64 -0.83
C LYS A 53 -9.83 5.99 -1.06
N ILE A 54 -9.60 6.89 -2.02
CA ILE A 54 -8.27 7.48 -2.22
C ILE A 54 -7.87 8.22 -0.94
N GLY A 55 -6.68 7.90 -0.42
CA GLY A 55 -6.14 8.45 0.82
C GLY A 55 -6.46 7.62 2.06
N ASP A 56 -7.27 6.56 1.97
CA ASP A 56 -7.49 5.67 3.11
C ASP A 56 -6.20 4.94 3.48
N VAL A 57 -5.90 4.91 4.77
CA VAL A 57 -4.74 4.19 5.32
C VAL A 57 -5.07 2.70 5.38
N VAL A 58 -4.32 1.92 4.61
CA VAL A 58 -4.45 0.46 4.53
C VAL A 58 -3.57 -0.24 5.55
N CYS A 59 -2.37 0.30 5.77
CA CYS A 59 -1.46 -0.19 6.78
C CYS A 59 -0.70 0.99 7.36
N GLN A 60 -0.80 1.17 8.67
CA GLN A 60 -0.12 2.24 9.40
C GLN A 60 1.24 1.75 9.89
N ASN A 61 2.25 2.62 9.85
CA ASN A 61 3.61 2.36 10.36
C ASN A 61 4.21 1.05 9.81
N ILE A 62 4.25 0.90 8.48
CA ILE A 62 4.72 -0.32 7.83
C ILE A 62 6.18 -0.60 8.20
N LEU A 63 6.48 -1.84 8.61
CA LEU A 63 7.82 -2.27 9.06
C LEU A 63 8.42 -1.41 10.18
N ASN A 64 7.58 -0.74 10.99
CA ASN A 64 8.01 0.19 12.04
C ASN A 64 8.88 1.35 11.52
N THR A 65 8.65 1.79 10.27
CA THR A 65 9.40 2.87 9.63
C THR A 65 8.84 4.28 9.91
N GLY A 66 7.66 4.36 10.52
CA GLY A 66 6.86 5.58 10.67
C GLY A 66 6.03 5.94 9.43
N ILE A 67 6.10 5.14 8.37
CA ILE A 67 5.48 5.43 7.07
C ILE A 67 4.18 4.65 6.91
N ASP A 68 3.18 5.28 6.31
CA ASP A 68 1.87 4.68 6.08
C ASP A 68 1.70 4.25 4.63
N VAL A 69 0.82 3.26 4.40
CA VAL A 69 0.43 2.79 3.07
C VAL A 69 -1.01 3.21 2.82
N LEU A 70 -1.20 3.98 1.75
CA LEU A 70 -2.45 4.63 1.37
C LEU A 70 -3.05 4.00 0.10
N CYS A 71 -4.38 3.96 0.04
CA CYS A 71 -5.12 3.59 -1.16
C CYS A 71 -5.04 4.69 -2.23
N SER A 72 -4.82 4.29 -3.47
CA SER A 72 -4.80 5.19 -4.64
C SER A 72 -6.01 5.04 -5.55
N LYS A 73 -6.98 4.19 -5.20
CA LYS A 73 -8.20 3.96 -5.98
C LYS A 73 -9.42 3.81 -5.08
N ASN A 74 -10.55 4.36 -5.54
CA ASN A 74 -11.83 4.17 -4.89
C ASN A 74 -12.42 2.79 -5.24
N ILE A 75 -12.78 2.01 -4.24
CA ILE A 75 -13.42 0.71 -4.36
C ILE A 75 -14.75 0.77 -3.61
N LYS A 76 -15.83 0.57 -4.35
CA LYS A 76 -17.18 0.49 -3.79
C LYS A 76 -17.43 -0.90 -3.21
N LYS A 77 -18.45 -1.00 -2.36
CA LYS A 77 -18.89 -2.26 -1.76
C LYS A 77 -19.53 -3.19 -2.80
#